data_AF-A0A2H6NBM6-F1
#
_entry.id   AF-A0A2H6NBM6-F1
#
_cell.length_a   1.000
_cell.length_b   1.000
_cell.length_c   1.000
_cell.angle_alpha   90.00
_cell.angle_beta   90.00
_cell.angle_gamma   90.00
#
_symmetry.space_group_name_H-M   'P 1'
#
loop_
_entity.id
_entity.type
_entity.pdbx_description
1 polymer ?
#
loop_
_entity_poly.entity_id
_entity_poly.type
_entity_poly.pdbx_seq_one_letter_code
_entity_poly.pdbx_strand_id
1 'polypeptide(L)'
;PTTMGAMLRPEVRFGRRKGQMREATPNDEDDVMEGIFLPVGVDLHQITILPKAEWQRIQDSLTARARETAQILAEKKARKDLHLKSQALVKNWTHTIAGMSQQKLKGKKVRQEREEEEKRKVDLEEAKYQAQKRKEKIEEAKLQQYYENDRVKSFHVIKITFFLPLIFVHVV
;
A
#
# COMPACT_ATOMS: atom_id res chain seq x y z
N PRO A 1 37.24 8.55 44.12
CA PRO A 1 35.92 7.98 43.74
C PRO A 1 36.09 6.57 43.15
N THR A 2 36.24 5.52 43.96
CA THR A 2 35.20 4.78 44.71
C THR A 2 34.31 3.90 43.80
N THR A 3 34.79 2.65 43.62
CA THR A 3 34.09 1.35 43.63
C THR A 3 32.65 1.17 43.14
N MET A 4 32.52 0.21 42.22
CA MET A 4 31.57 -0.93 42.18
C MET A 4 30.11 -0.69 41.74
N GLY A 5 29.69 -1.51 40.78
CA GLY A 5 28.33 -1.69 40.28
C GLY A 5 28.36 -2.50 38.99
N ALA A 6 28.95 -3.70 39.00
CA ALA A 6 28.20 -4.95 39.18
C ALA A 6 27.03 -5.08 38.18
N MET A 7 27.24 -5.92 37.17
CA MET A 7 26.33 -6.92 36.58
C MET A 7 24.86 -6.47 36.42
N LEU A 8 24.24 -6.62 35.25
CA LEU A 8 23.48 -7.84 34.96
C LEU A 8 23.18 -7.90 33.45
N ARG A 9 23.62 -8.99 32.83
CA ARG A 9 23.23 -9.41 31.47
C ARG A 9 21.75 -9.84 31.48
N PRO A 10 21.00 -9.68 30.39
CA PRO A 10 19.66 -10.24 30.31
C PRO A 10 19.75 -11.77 30.37
N GLU A 11 19.20 -12.33 31.44
CA GLU A 11 19.08 -13.75 31.68
C GLU A 11 18.07 -14.34 30.68
N VAL A 12 18.58 -15.10 29.71
CA VAL A 12 17.78 -15.92 28.80
C VAL A 12 17.18 -17.06 29.62
N ARG A 13 15.95 -16.85 30.10
CA ARG A 13 15.17 -17.88 30.79
C ARG A 13 14.44 -18.72 29.75
N PHE A 14 14.65 -20.03 29.81
CA PHE A 14 14.10 -21.10 28.96
C PHE A 14 14.92 -21.42 27.71
N GLY A 15 15.79 -22.41 27.87
CA GLY A 15 16.55 -23.04 26.80
C GLY A 15 15.76 -24.09 26.03
N ARG A 16 16.20 -24.30 24.79
CA ARG A 16 16.09 -25.57 24.08
C ARG A 16 17.38 -25.70 23.29
N ARG A 17 18.27 -26.62 23.69
CA ARG A 17 19.54 -26.86 23.00
C ARG A 17 19.25 -27.13 21.52
N LYS A 18 19.93 -26.40 20.63
CA LYS A 18 20.04 -26.73 19.20
C LYS A 18 20.75 -28.08 19.11
N GLY A 19 20.05 -29.09 18.61
CA GLY A 19 20.66 -30.37 18.24
C GLY A 19 21.59 -30.17 17.04
N GLN A 20 22.75 -30.82 17.10
CA GLN A 20 23.70 -30.91 16.00
C GLN A 20 23.07 -31.60 14.78
N MET A 21 23.47 -31.14 13.60
CA MET A 21 23.26 -31.82 12.32
C MET A 21 24.01 -33.15 12.36
N ARG A 22 23.33 -34.26 12.05
CA ARG A 22 23.96 -35.55 11.79
C ARG A 22 23.87 -35.81 10.29
N GLU A 23 25.02 -35.92 9.64
CA GLU A 23 25.15 -36.31 8.23
C GLU A 23 24.63 -37.74 8.03
N ALA A 24 24.12 -38.00 6.83
CA ALA A 24 23.66 -39.31 6.40
C ALA A 24 24.85 -40.18 5.96
N THR A 25 24.92 -41.40 6.49
CA THR A 25 25.72 -42.50 5.96
C THR A 25 24.87 -43.78 5.92
N PRO A 26 25.20 -44.71 5.01
CA PRO A 26 24.23 -45.54 4.33
C PRO A 26 23.72 -46.72 5.16
N ASN A 27 22.52 -47.16 4.79
CA ASN A 27 21.88 -48.38 5.27
C ASN A 27 22.77 -49.58 4.90
N ASP A 28 23.35 -50.22 5.91
CA ASP A 28 23.72 -51.62 5.82
C ASP A 28 22.72 -52.40 6.69
N GLU A 29 21.90 -53.18 5.99
CA GLU A 29 20.92 -54.12 6.52
C GLU A 29 21.69 -55.26 7.22
N ASP A 30 21.91 -55.12 8.53
CA ASP A 30 22.31 -56.26 9.37
C ASP A 30 21.12 -56.71 10.20
N ASP A 31 20.65 -57.90 9.82
CA ASP A 31 19.62 -58.73 10.44
C ASP A 31 20.06 -59.14 11.85
N VAL A 32 20.01 -58.21 12.81
CA VAL A 32 20.31 -58.49 14.22
C VAL A 32 19.02 -58.84 14.93
N MET A 33 18.78 -60.13 15.08
CA MET A 33 17.87 -60.71 16.07
C MET A 33 18.13 -60.07 17.44
N GLU A 34 17.30 -59.10 17.82
CA GLU A 34 17.29 -58.51 19.16
C GLU A 34 16.76 -59.54 20.17
N GLY A 35 17.65 -60.46 20.57
CA GLY A 35 17.51 -61.19 21.82
C GLY A 35 17.55 -60.18 22.96
N ILE A 36 16.49 -60.16 23.77
CA ILE A 36 16.35 -59.28 24.94
C ILE A 36 17.52 -59.54 25.90
N PHE A 37 18.55 -58.71 25.85
CA PHE A 37 19.69 -58.79 26.75
C PHE A 37 19.33 -58.09 28.07
N LEU A 38 18.91 -58.87 29.07
CA LEU A 38 18.73 -58.37 30.42
C LEU A 38 20.12 -58.16 31.06
N PRO A 39 20.42 -56.97 31.63
CA PRO A 39 21.69 -56.75 32.32
C PRO A 39 21.85 -57.75 33.47
N VAL A 40 23.04 -58.35 33.57
CA VAL A 40 23.34 -59.43 34.52
C VAL A 40 23.24 -58.88 35.95
N GLY A 41 22.22 -59.34 36.69
CA GLY A 41 21.95 -58.94 38.07
C GLY A 41 20.49 -58.57 38.38
N VAL A 42 19.59 -58.58 37.38
CA VAL A 42 18.17 -58.30 37.59
C VAL A 42 17.43 -59.59 37.94
N ASP A 43 16.83 -59.64 39.13
CA ASP A 43 16.00 -60.75 39.57
C ASP A 43 14.76 -60.89 38.66
N LEU A 44 14.59 -62.05 38.03
CA LEU A 44 13.50 -62.32 37.07
C LEU A 44 12.11 -62.13 37.69
N HIS A 45 12.01 -62.28 39.01
CA HIS A 45 10.77 -62.08 39.77
C HIS A 45 10.38 -60.60 39.88
N GLN A 46 11.29 -59.67 39.58
CA GLN A 46 11.04 -58.23 39.55
C GLN A 46 10.71 -57.71 38.13
N ILE A 47 10.78 -58.58 37.11
CA ILE A 47 10.50 -58.20 35.73
C ILE A 47 9.01 -58.40 35.45
N THR A 48 8.25 -57.31 35.48
CA THR A 48 6.88 -57.30 34.97
C THR A 48 6.88 -57.35 33.45
N ILE A 49 6.57 -58.52 32.88
CA ILE A 49 6.38 -58.69 31.43
C ILE A 49 5.03 -58.07 31.06
N LEU A 50 5.08 -56.94 30.35
CA LEU A 50 3.88 -56.23 29.91
C LEU A 50 3.39 -56.80 28.56
N PRO A 51 2.16 -57.32 28.47
CA PRO A 51 1.59 -57.75 27.20
C PRO A 51 1.46 -56.58 26.22
N LYS A 52 1.66 -56.83 24.92
CA LYS A 52 1.56 -55.80 23.87
C LYS A 52 0.23 -55.01 23.90
N ALA A 53 -0.87 -55.69 24.23
CA ALA A 53 -2.19 -55.07 24.35
C ALA A 53 -2.25 -54.04 25.50
N GLU A 54 -1.64 -54.35 26.64
CA GLU A 54 -1.56 -53.46 27.80
C GLU A 54 -0.68 -52.23 27.52
N TRP A 55 0.43 -52.45 26.81
CA TRP A 55 1.29 -51.36 26.33
C TRP A 55 0.55 -50.40 25.39
N GLN A 56 -0.18 -50.94 24.41
CA GLN A 56 -0.98 -50.16 23.48
C GLN A 56 -2.06 -49.36 24.21
N ARG A 57 -2.75 -49.95 25.20
CA ARG A 57 -3.75 -49.25 26.02
C ARG A 57 -3.14 -48.05 26.76
N ILE A 58 -1.97 -48.24 27.37
CA ILE A 58 -1.26 -47.16 28.06
C ILE A 58 -0.89 -46.06 27.06
N GLN A 59 -0.32 -46.43 25.92
CA GLN A 59 0.08 -45.47 24.88
C GLN A 59 -1.11 -44.73 24.27
N ASP A 60 -2.23 -45.40 24.04
CA ASP A 60 -3.47 -44.79 23.56
C ASP A 60 -4.06 -43.84 24.62
N SER A 61 -4.03 -44.20 25.90
CA SER A 61 -4.50 -43.31 26.98
C SER A 61 -3.66 -42.03 27.11
N LEU A 62 -2.33 -42.14 26.94
CA LEU A 62 -1.41 -41.00 26.95
C LEU A 62 -1.55 -40.13 25.71
N THR A 63 -1.79 -40.74 24.54
CA THR A 63 -1.88 -40.03 23.25
C THR A 63 -3.29 -39.54 22.93
N ALA A 64 -4.34 -40.03 23.60
CA ALA A 64 -5.73 -39.65 23.36
C ALA A 64 -5.92 -38.13 23.37
N ARG A 65 -5.44 -37.45 24.42
CA ARG A 65 -5.50 -35.99 24.54
C ARG A 65 -4.71 -35.28 23.43
N ALA A 66 -3.54 -35.82 23.06
CA ALA A 66 -2.74 -35.26 21.97
C ALA A 66 -3.45 -35.41 20.60
N ARG A 67 -4.11 -36.54 20.36
CA ARG A 67 -4.91 -36.79 19.14
C ARG A 67 -6.12 -35.86 19.08
N GLU A 68 -6.86 -35.71 20.17
CA GLU A 68 -8.01 -34.80 20.26
C GLU A 68 -7.59 -33.35 20.00
N THR A 69 -6.51 -32.88 20.63
CA THR A 69 -6.00 -31.52 20.40
C THR A 69 -5.54 -31.32 18.96
N ALA A 70 -4.86 -32.31 18.37
CA ALA A 70 -4.46 -32.29 16.96
C ALA A 70 -5.67 -32.24 16.02
N GLN A 71 -6.72 -33.02 16.30
CA GLN A 71 -7.98 -33.01 15.53
C GLN A 71 -8.67 -31.64 15.62
N ILE A 72 -8.81 -31.08 16.81
CA ILE A 72 -9.41 -29.74 17.01
C ILE A 72 -8.60 -28.67 16.28
N LEU A 73 -7.27 -28.74 16.30
CA LEU A 73 -6.41 -27.81 15.56
C LEU A 73 -6.56 -27.97 14.05
N ALA A 74 -6.63 -29.21 13.55
CA ALA A 74 -6.84 -29.49 12.14
C ALA A 74 -8.21 -28.95 11.66
N GLU A 75 -9.26 -29.17 12.45
CA GLU A 75 -10.61 -28.65 12.16
C GLU A 75 -10.63 -27.12 12.18
N LYS A 76 -10.01 -26.49 13.18
CA LYS A 76 -9.86 -25.02 13.24
C LYS A 76 -9.10 -24.48 12.03
N LYS A 77 -8.07 -25.18 11.56
CA LYS A 77 -7.31 -24.80 10.37
C LYS A 77 -8.18 -24.92 9.12
N ALA A 78 -8.87 -26.04 8.93
CA ALA A 78 -9.78 -26.24 7.80
C ALA A 78 -10.89 -25.17 7.75
N ARG A 79 -11.47 -24.82 8.91
CA ARG A 79 -12.47 -23.75 9.02
C ARG A 79 -11.91 -22.38 8.62
N LYS A 80 -10.68 -22.07 9.05
CA LYS A 80 -10.00 -20.82 8.65
C LYS A 80 -9.72 -20.79 7.15
N ASP A 81 -9.26 -21.90 6.58
CA ASP A 81 -8.97 -22.00 5.16
C ASP A 81 -10.24 -21.82 4.30
N LEU A 82 -11.36 -22.42 4.72
CA LEU A 82 -12.67 -22.19 4.10
C LEU A 82 -13.14 -20.74 4.24
N HIS A 83 -12.93 -20.13 5.41
CA HIS A 83 -13.26 -18.72 5.61
C HIS A 83 -12.48 -17.81 4.66
N LEU A 84 -11.17 -18.03 4.50
CA LEU A 84 -10.34 -17.28 3.55
C LEU A 84 -10.84 -17.42 2.11
N LYS A 85 -11.23 -18.63 1.69
CA LYS A 85 -11.83 -18.87 0.37
C LYS A 85 -13.12 -18.08 0.19
N SER A 86 -14.03 -18.12 1.17
CA SER A 86 -15.28 -17.36 1.11
C SER A 86 -15.04 -15.85 1.06
N GLN A 87 -14.08 -15.33 1.84
CA GLN A 87 -13.73 -13.92 1.83
C GLN A 87 -13.17 -13.49 0.46
N ALA A 88 -12.36 -14.33 -0.19
CA ALA A 88 -11.84 -14.05 -1.53
C ALA A 88 -12.95 -13.94 -2.57
N LEU A 89 -13.99 -14.77 -2.49
CA LEU A 89 -15.15 -14.68 -3.38
C LEU A 89 -15.95 -13.39 -3.15
N VAL A 90 -16.19 -13.01 -1.88
CA VAL A 90 -16.94 -11.80 -1.53
C VAL A 90 -16.23 -10.52 -1.97
N LYS A 91 -14.89 -10.49 -1.98
CA LYS A 91 -14.12 -9.32 -2.47
C LYS A 91 -14.44 -8.96 -3.93
N ASN A 92 -14.75 -9.96 -4.76
CA ASN A 92 -15.07 -9.76 -6.16
C ASN A 92 -16.55 -9.39 -6.39
N TRP A 93 -17.39 -9.41 -5.35
CA TRP A 93 -18.78 -9.03 -5.46
C TRP A 93 -18.95 -7.52 -5.45
N THR A 94 -19.33 -7.01 -6.62
CA THR A 94 -19.54 -5.59 -6.95
C THR A 94 -20.63 -4.93 -6.11
N HIS A 95 -21.64 -5.69 -5.66
CA HIS A 95 -22.80 -5.19 -4.93
C HIS A 95 -22.65 -5.23 -3.40
N THR A 96 -21.46 -5.51 -2.88
CA THR A 96 -21.21 -5.42 -1.43
C THR A 96 -21.21 -3.95 -0.98
N ILE A 97 -21.74 -3.65 0.21
CA ILE A 97 -21.80 -2.28 0.77
C ILE A 97 -20.41 -1.61 0.75
N ALA A 98 -19.36 -2.36 1.08
CA ALA A 98 -17.98 -1.89 1.00
C ALA A 98 -17.56 -1.53 -0.43
N GLY A 99 -17.92 -2.36 -1.42
CA GLY A 99 -17.65 -2.11 -2.84
C GLY A 99 -18.38 -0.87 -3.36
N MET A 100 -19.66 -0.71 -3.01
CA MET A 100 -20.44 0.49 -3.37
C MET A 100 -19.87 1.77 -2.75
N SER A 101 -19.44 1.73 -1.49
CA SER A 101 -18.78 2.88 -0.84
C SER A 101 -17.48 3.25 -1.56
N GLN A 102 -16.64 2.27 -1.89
CA GLN A 102 -15.42 2.50 -2.66
C GLN A 102 -15.70 3.07 -4.06
N GLN A 103 -16.72 2.58 -4.75
CA GLN A 103 -17.14 3.13 -6.05
C GLN A 103 -17.60 4.58 -5.93
N LYS A 104 -18.40 4.92 -4.91
CA LYS A 104 -18.80 6.32 -4.64
C LYS A 104 -17.60 7.22 -4.36
N LEU A 105 -16.63 6.74 -3.58
CA LEU A 105 -15.40 7.50 -3.31
C LEU A 105 -14.58 7.72 -4.58
N LYS A 106 -14.41 6.68 -5.42
CA LYS A 106 -13.74 6.81 -6.72
C LYS A 106 -14.47 7.80 -7.63
N GLY A 107 -15.80 7.71 -7.72
CA GLY A 107 -16.61 8.65 -8.50
C GLY A 107 -16.49 10.10 -8.01
N LYS A 108 -16.44 10.32 -6.70
CA LYS A 108 -16.20 11.66 -6.13
C LYS A 108 -14.83 12.21 -6.52
N LYS A 109 -13.77 11.40 -6.45
CA LYS A 109 -12.42 11.81 -6.85
C LYS A 109 -12.35 12.22 -8.32
N VAL A 110 -12.89 11.38 -9.20
CA VAL A 110 -12.92 11.67 -10.66
C VAL A 110 -13.68 12.97 -10.95
N ARG A 111 -14.77 13.22 -10.23
CA ARG A 111 -15.53 14.47 -10.38
C ARG A 111 -14.73 15.68 -9.88
N GLN A 112 -14.06 15.57 -8.73
CA GLN A 112 -13.22 16.64 -8.19
C GLN A 112 -12.05 16.97 -9.13
N GLU A 113 -11.35 15.96 -9.65
CA GLU A 113 -10.26 16.16 -10.62
C GLU A 113 -10.74 16.90 -11.88
N ARG A 114 -11.93 16.54 -12.39
CA ARG A 114 -12.52 17.25 -13.54
C ARG A 114 -12.86 18.70 -13.22
N GLU A 115 -13.48 18.95 -12.06
CA GLU A 115 -13.82 20.32 -11.62
C GLU A 115 -12.56 21.18 -11.43
N GLU A 116 -11.46 20.60 -10.92
CA GLU A 116 -10.16 21.28 -10.79
C GLU A 116 -9.49 21.55 -12.15
N GLU A 117 -9.59 20.63 -13.11
CA GLU A 117 -9.14 20.84 -14.48
C GLU A 117 -9.90 21.96 -15.19
N GLU A 118 -11.22 22.02 -15.03
CA GLU A 118 -12.06 23.07 -15.58
C GLU A 118 -11.69 24.44 -14.99
N LYS A 119 -11.54 24.53 -13.67
CA LYS A 119 -11.07 25.77 -13.01
C LYS A 119 -9.71 26.23 -13.53
N ARG A 120 -8.75 25.31 -13.66
CA ARG A 120 -7.42 25.63 -14.22
C ARG A 120 -7.51 26.19 -15.64
N LYS A 121 -8.40 25.67 -16.48
CA LYS A 121 -8.60 26.20 -17.84
C LYS A 121 -9.17 27.62 -17.80
N VAL A 122 -10.16 27.87 -16.94
CA VAL A 122 -10.76 29.19 -16.75
C VAL A 122 -9.70 30.20 -16.27
N ASP A 123 -8.87 29.84 -15.30
CA ASP A 123 -7.80 30.72 -14.80
C ASP A 123 -6.81 31.11 -15.91
N LEU A 124 -6.46 30.16 -16.78
CA LEU A 124 -5.58 30.41 -17.93
C LEU A 124 -6.24 31.33 -18.97
N GLU A 125 -7.54 31.15 -19.23
CA GLU A 125 -8.30 31.99 -20.17
C GLU A 125 -8.45 33.41 -19.62
N GLU A 126 -8.77 33.56 -18.34
CA GLU A 126 -8.89 34.86 -17.69
C GLU A 126 -7.54 35.58 -17.66
N ALA A 127 -6.44 34.88 -17.35
CA ALA A 127 -5.10 35.46 -17.38
C ALA A 127 -4.74 35.99 -18.79
N LYS A 128 -5.08 35.24 -19.85
CA LYS A 128 -4.89 35.69 -21.24
C LYS A 128 -5.73 36.92 -21.56
N TYR A 129 -6.99 36.93 -21.13
CA TYR A 129 -7.90 38.04 -21.35
C TYR A 129 -7.44 39.33 -20.65
N GLN A 130 -6.99 39.21 -19.40
CA GLN A 130 -6.43 40.34 -18.65
C GLN A 130 -5.14 40.88 -19.30
N ALA A 131 -4.28 39.98 -19.78
CA ALA A 131 -3.07 40.37 -20.50
C ALA A 131 -3.40 41.09 -21.82
N GLN A 132 -4.42 40.65 -22.56
CA GLN A 132 -4.91 41.34 -23.76
C GLN A 132 -5.46 42.72 -23.42
N LYS A 133 -6.37 42.83 -22.45
CA LYS A 133 -6.89 44.13 -21.97
C LYS A 133 -5.79 45.09 -21.55
N ARG A 134 -4.75 44.58 -20.87
CA ARG A 134 -3.60 45.40 -20.48
C ARG A 134 -2.85 45.91 -21.70
N LYS A 135 -2.64 45.09 -22.74
CA LYS A 135 -2.00 45.52 -23.99
C LYS A 135 -2.83 46.57 -24.71
N GLU A 136 -4.13 46.34 -24.86
CA GLU A 136 -5.06 47.28 -25.50
C GLU A 136 -5.01 48.66 -24.82
N LYS A 137 -5.09 48.71 -23.49
CA LYS A 137 -4.98 49.97 -22.74
C LYS A 137 -3.62 50.67 -22.94
N ILE A 138 -2.54 49.91 -23.02
CA ILE A 138 -1.20 50.47 -23.29
C ILE A 138 -1.13 51.02 -24.72
N GLU A 139 -1.71 50.32 -25.70
CA GLU A 139 -1.74 50.76 -27.09
C GLU A 139 -2.60 52.02 -27.26
N GLU A 140 -3.76 52.08 -26.61
CA GLU A 140 -4.62 53.26 -26.58
C GLU A 140 -3.89 54.45 -25.95
N ALA A 141 -3.23 54.25 -24.80
CA ALA A 141 -2.44 55.30 -24.15
C ALA A 141 -1.26 55.78 -25.04
N LYS A 142 -0.57 54.85 -25.73
CA LYS A 142 0.48 55.20 -26.70
C LYS A 142 -0.07 56.01 -27.87
N LEU A 143 -1.24 55.65 -28.37
CA LEU A 143 -1.89 56.35 -29.46
C LEU A 143 -2.30 57.77 -29.04
N GLN A 144 -2.89 57.92 -27.86
CA GLN A 144 -3.20 59.21 -27.26
C GLN A 144 -1.94 60.07 -27.13
N GLN A 145 -0.86 59.53 -26.55
CA GLN A 145 0.42 60.22 -26.42
C GLN A 145 1.02 60.60 -27.78
N TYR A 146 0.89 59.74 -28.79
CA TYR A 146 1.33 60.03 -30.16
C TYR A 146 0.60 61.23 -30.77
N TYR A 147 -0.73 61.31 -30.58
CA TYR A 147 -1.53 62.45 -31.04
C TYR A 147 -1.33 63.72 -30.23
N GLU A 148 -0.96 63.59 -28.94
CA GLU A 148 -0.66 64.75 -28.09
C GLU A 148 0.63 65.48 -28.51
N ASN A 149 1.60 64.78 -29.11
CA ASN A 149 2.83 65.39 -29.60
C ASN A 149 2.58 66.42 -30.73
N ASP A 150 3.07 67.65 -30.54
CA ASP A 150 2.82 68.81 -31.42
C ASP A 150 3.17 68.61 -32.89
N ARG A 151 4.13 67.71 -33.19
CA ARG A 151 4.47 67.36 -34.58
C ARG A 151 3.29 66.72 -35.31
N VAL A 152 2.47 65.89 -34.65
CA VAL A 152 1.33 65.23 -35.28
C VAL A 152 0.15 66.19 -35.40
N LYS A 153 -0.05 67.08 -34.41
CA LYS A 153 -1.08 68.14 -34.45
C LYS A 153 -0.85 69.11 -35.59
N SER A 154 0.39 69.55 -35.83
CA SER A 154 0.71 70.43 -36.95
C SER A 154 0.41 69.78 -38.30
N PHE A 155 0.69 68.48 -38.49
CA PHE A 155 0.30 67.74 -39.71
C PHE A 155 -1.22 67.61 -39.89
N HIS A 156 -2.00 67.47 -38.81
CA HIS A 156 -3.47 67.42 -38.90
C HIS A 156 -4.06 68.79 -39.23
N VAL A 157 -3.55 69.85 -38.61
CA VAL A 157 -3.96 71.23 -38.93
C VAL A 157 -3.61 71.57 -40.38
N ILE A 158 -2.41 71.22 -40.86
CA ILE A 158 -1.99 71.43 -42.25
C ILE A 158 -2.85 70.61 -43.22
N LYS A 159 -3.17 69.34 -42.93
CA LYS A 159 -4.06 68.54 -43.79
C LYS A 159 -5.46 69.13 -43.87
N ILE A 160 -6.03 69.59 -42.75
CA ILE A 160 -7.36 70.20 -42.71
C ILE A 160 -7.37 71.50 -43.53
N THR A 161 -6.37 72.36 -43.37
CA THR A 161 -6.28 73.62 -44.12
C THR A 161 -5.95 73.44 -45.61
N PHE A 162 -5.26 72.37 -46.01
CA PHE A 162 -4.98 72.09 -47.42
C PHE A 162 -6.14 71.37 -48.15
N PHE A 163 -6.95 70.58 -47.44
CA PHE A 163 -8.01 69.78 -48.05
C PHE A 163 -9.38 70.51 -48.08
N LEU A 164 -9.65 71.41 -47.13
CA LEU A 164 -10.87 72.24 -47.15
C LEU A 164 -11.03 73.15 -48.39
N PRO A 165 -9.99 73.81 -48.93
CA PRO A 165 -10.18 74.70 -50.07
C PRO A 165 -10.52 73.96 -51.37
N LEU A 166 -10.32 72.63 -51.48
CA LEU A 166 -10.65 71.89 -52.70
C LEU A 166 -12.16 71.60 -52.86
N ILE A 167 -12.92 71.58 -51.77
CA ILE A 167 -14.37 71.33 -51.81
C ILE A 167 -15.14 72.62 -52.09
N PHE A 168 -14.60 73.77 -51.68
CA PHE A 168 -15.24 75.07 -51.89
C PHE A 168 -15.01 75.66 -53.29
N VAL A 169 -13.99 75.20 -54.03
CA VAL A 169 -13.69 75.68 -55.40
C VAL A 169 -14.52 74.94 -56.48
N HIS A 170 -15.30 73.92 -56.13
CA HIS A 170 -16.16 73.18 -57.09
C HIS A 170 -17.67 73.47 -56.94
N VAL A 171 -18.06 74.41 -56.06
CA VAL A 171 -19.47 74.81 -55.81
C VAL A 171 -19.66 76.33 -55.91
N VAL A 172 -18.93 76.98 -56.82
CA VAL A 172 -19.26 78.33 -57.35
C VAL A 172 -19.05 78.33 -58.85
#